data_AF-A0A0Q9XJS9-F1
#
_entry.id   AF-A0A0Q9XJS9-F1
#
_cell.length_a   1.000
_cell.length_b   1.000
_cell.length_c   1.000
_cell.angle_alpha   90.00
_cell.angle_beta   90.00
_cell.angle_gamma   90.00
#
_symmetry.space_group_name_H-M   'P 1'
#
loop_
_entity.id
_entity.type
_entity.pdbx_description
1 polymer ?
#
loop_
_entity_poly.entity_id
_entity_poly.type
_entity_poly.pdbx_seq_one_letter_code
_entity_poly.pdbx_strand_id
1 'polypeptide(L)'
;MGSSQCDLAGKVRFFCIWTMVTAVIFGLLCGLILSIYTSKLFVRIMSIFYAKELRRVFVATLVLLVLNCVHLLAGVVMFVGFVKDISWMFLAGLVLTSICPYFEFFLLIPTAIQILYTFYSCLYYKQMRRENK
;
A
#
# COMPACT_ATOMS: atom_id res chain seq x y z
N MET A 1 18.47 -8.47 -32.40
CA MET A 1 19.06 -8.43 -31.05
C MET A 1 18.71 -7.08 -30.41
N GLY A 2 18.13 -7.10 -29.20
CA GLY A 2 17.82 -5.92 -28.38
C GLY A 2 16.34 -5.51 -28.42
N SER A 3 15.56 -5.47 -27.32
CA SER A 3 15.84 -5.75 -25.92
C SER A 3 14.54 -6.22 -25.24
N SER A 4 14.60 -7.30 -24.46
CA SER A 4 13.53 -7.75 -23.57
C SER A 4 13.46 -6.85 -22.32
N GLN A 5 13.49 -5.53 -22.52
CA GLN A 5 13.26 -4.57 -21.45
C GLN A 5 11.75 -4.37 -21.31
N CYS A 6 11.20 -4.72 -20.15
CA CYS A 6 9.81 -4.45 -19.82
C CYS A 6 9.53 -2.95 -20.01
N ASP A 7 8.57 -2.63 -20.87
CA ASP A 7 8.19 -1.25 -21.18
C ASP A 7 7.78 -0.48 -19.91
N LEU A 8 7.96 0.83 -19.91
CA LEU A 8 7.69 1.70 -18.75
C LEU A 8 6.25 1.54 -18.26
N ALA A 9 5.30 1.43 -19.19
CA ALA A 9 3.89 1.16 -18.89
C ALA A 9 3.71 -0.19 -18.18
N GLY A 10 4.47 -1.22 -18.55
CA GLY A 10 4.47 -2.53 -17.89
C GLY A 10 4.95 -2.45 -16.44
N LYS A 11 6.01 -1.68 -16.18
CA LYS A 11 6.52 -1.44 -14.82
C LYS A 11 5.50 -0.71 -13.94
N VAL A 12 4.84 0.31 -14.48
CA VAL A 12 3.80 1.06 -13.76
C VAL A 12 2.57 0.20 -13.50
N ARG A 13 2.17 -0.62 -14.47
CA ARG A 13 1.08 -1.58 -14.28
C ARG A 13 1.39 -2.57 -13.16
N PHE A 14 2.61 -3.11 -13.13
CA PHE A 14 3.07 -3.93 -12.03
C PHE A 14 2.98 -3.19 -10.70
N PHE A 15 3.44 -1.93 -10.63
CA PHE A 15 3.39 -1.13 -9.42
C PHE A 15 1.96 -0.95 -8.88
N CYS A 16 1.01 -0.62 -9.75
CA CYS A 16 -0.39 -0.48 -9.36
C CYS A 16 -0.94 -1.77 -8.74
N ILE A 17 -0.67 -2.92 -9.39
CA ILE A 17 -1.08 -4.24 -8.91
C ILE A 17 -0.37 -4.57 -7.60
N TRP A 18 0.93 -4.32 -7.52
CA TRP A 18 1.73 -4.54 -6.32
C TRP A 18 1.16 -3.81 -5.11
N THR A 19 0.91 -2.50 -5.23
CA THR A 19 0.29 -1.67 -4.18
C THR A 19 -1.05 -2.25 -3.71
N MET A 20 -1.89 -2.73 -4.62
CA MET A 20 -3.18 -3.34 -4.25
C MET A 20 -2.98 -4.68 -3.54
N VAL A 21 -2.09 -5.54 -4.04
CA VAL A 21 -1.82 -6.87 -3.48
C VAL A 21 -1.18 -6.77 -2.09
N THR A 22 -0.20 -5.88 -1.91
CA THR A 22 0.42 -5.65 -0.59
C THR A 22 -0.61 -5.15 0.41
N ALA A 23 -1.46 -4.20 0.01
CA ALA A 23 -2.53 -3.70 0.87
C ALA A 23 -3.52 -4.82 1.26
N VAL A 24 -3.90 -5.72 0.35
CA VAL A 24 -4.79 -6.84 0.69
C VAL A 24 -4.11 -7.79 1.68
N ILE A 25 -2.86 -8.18 1.43
CA ILE A 25 -2.11 -9.09 2.31
C ILE A 25 -1.94 -8.49 3.70
N PHE A 26 -1.49 -7.23 3.80
CA PHE A 26 -1.34 -6.54 5.08
C PHE A 26 -2.66 -6.34 5.81
N GLY A 27 -3.74 -6.05 5.07
CA GLY A 27 -5.09 -5.93 5.62
C GLY A 27 -5.57 -7.24 6.25
N LEU A 28 -5.35 -8.37 5.58
CA LEU A 28 -5.68 -9.69 6.11
C LEU A 28 -4.87 -10.02 7.37
N LEU A 29 -3.57 -9.70 7.39
CA LEU A 29 -2.72 -9.87 8.57
C LEU A 29 -3.20 -9.01 9.74
N CYS A 30 -3.49 -7.73 9.51
CA CYS A 30 -4.03 -6.84 10.54
C CYS A 30 -5.38 -7.33 11.06
N GLY A 31 -6.27 -7.79 10.17
CA GLY A 31 -7.57 -8.35 10.53
C GLY A 31 -7.45 -9.63 11.37
N LEU A 32 -6.51 -10.51 11.04
CA LEU A 32 -6.23 -11.73 11.80
C LEU A 32 -5.69 -11.39 13.20
N ILE A 33 -4.75 -10.44 13.31
CA ILE A 33 -4.27 -9.92 14.59
C ILE A 33 -5.47 -9.36 15.39
N LEU A 34 -6.28 -8.49 14.79
CA LEU A 34 -7.44 -7.91 15.47
C LEU A 34 -8.42 -8.99 15.96
N SER A 35 -8.67 -10.03 15.17
CA SER A 35 -9.51 -11.17 15.54
C SER A 35 -8.96 -11.93 16.76
N ILE A 36 -7.64 -12.13 16.83
CA ILE A 36 -7.00 -12.76 18.00
C ILE A 36 -7.17 -11.88 19.24
N TYR A 37 -6.89 -10.58 19.09
CA TYR A 37 -6.93 -9.60 20.19
C TYR A 37 -8.35 -9.27 20.67
N THR A 38 -9.38 -9.54 19.87
CA THR A 38 -10.80 -9.39 20.25
C THR A 38 -11.42 -10.70 20.73
N SER A 39 -10.71 -11.82 20.62
CA SER A 39 -11.23 -13.11 21.08
C SER A 39 -11.46 -13.10 22.61
N LYS A 40 -12.64 -13.55 23.03
CA LYS A 40 -13.08 -13.48 24.44
C LYS A 40 -12.10 -14.15 25.41
N LEU A 41 -11.49 -15.26 24.99
CA LEU A 41 -10.52 -16.00 25.80
C LEU A 41 -9.21 -15.22 25.97
N PHE A 42 -8.67 -14.67 24.88
CA PHE A 42 -7.43 -13.91 24.91
C PHE A 42 -7.56 -12.62 25.73
N VAL A 43 -8.65 -11.87 25.52
CA VAL A 43 -8.91 -10.63 26.27
C VAL A 43 -8.98 -10.90 27.77
N ARG A 44 -9.70 -11.95 28.21
CA ARG A 44 -9.82 -12.28 29.64
C ARG A 44 -8.47 -12.61 30.28
N ILE A 45 -7.64 -13.39 29.61
CA ILE A 45 -6.32 -13.78 30.12
C ILE A 45 -5.40 -12.55 30.14
N MET A 46 -5.29 -11.85 29.02
CA MET A 46 -4.34 -10.75 28.87
C MET A 46 -4.75 -9.47 29.60
N SER A 47 -6.05 -9.23 29.85
CA SER A 47 -6.50 -8.05 30.59
C SER A 47 -6.05 -8.07 32.05
N ILE A 48 -5.87 -9.26 32.64
CA ILE A 48 -5.44 -9.41 34.04
C ILE A 48 -3.97 -9.00 34.18
N PHE A 49 -3.14 -9.32 33.19
CA PHE A 49 -1.69 -9.11 33.27
C PHE A 49 -1.20 -7.86 32.51
N TYR A 50 -1.87 -7.44 31.43
CA TYR A 50 -1.35 -6.46 30.45
C TYR A 50 -2.39 -5.50 29.86
N ALA A 51 -3.42 -5.09 30.60
CA ALA A 51 -4.53 -4.25 30.09
C ALA A 51 -4.08 -2.99 29.31
N LYS A 52 -3.04 -2.28 29.77
CA LYS A 52 -2.54 -1.05 29.12
C LYS A 52 -1.89 -1.34 27.76
N GLU A 53 -1.16 -2.44 27.65
CA GLU A 53 -0.43 -2.79 26.43
C GLU A 53 -1.34 -3.39 25.39
N LEU A 54 -2.33 -4.17 25.83
CA LEU A 54 -3.40 -4.68 24.98
C LEU A 54 -4.14 -3.53 24.30
N ARG A 55 -4.48 -2.46 25.04
CA ARG A 55 -5.12 -1.26 24.47
C ARG A 55 -4.23 -0.56 23.45
N ARG A 56 -2.93 -0.39 23.74
CA ARG A 56 -1.98 0.25 22.81
C ARG A 56 -1.86 -0.53 21.50
N VAL A 57 -1.67 -1.84 21.59
CA VAL A 57 -1.56 -2.71 20.39
C VAL A 57 -2.86 -2.67 19.60
N PHE A 58 -4.02 -2.78 20.24
CA PHE A 58 -5.32 -2.71 19.58
C PHE A 58 -5.50 -1.40 18.80
N VAL A 59 -5.22 -0.26 19.43
CA VAL A 59 -5.31 1.06 18.78
C VAL A 59 -4.31 1.18 17.63
N ALA A 60 -3.07 0.72 17.81
CA ALA A 60 -2.07 0.72 16.76
C ALA A 60 -2.48 -0.13 15.55
N THR A 61 -3.00 -1.35 15.78
CA THR A 61 -3.53 -2.22 14.71
C THR A 61 -4.71 -1.58 13.99
N LEU A 62 -5.60 -0.88 14.70
CA LEU A 62 -6.72 -0.16 14.09
C LEU A 62 -6.24 0.99 13.19
N VAL A 63 -5.26 1.78 13.65
CA VAL A 63 -4.65 2.84 12.83
C VAL A 63 -3.99 2.26 11.58
N LEU A 64 -3.23 1.16 11.73
CA LEU A 64 -2.62 0.46 10.59
C LEU A 64 -3.66 -0.04 9.59
N LEU A 65 -4.80 -0.54 10.06
CA LEU A 65 -5.88 -0.99 9.19
C LEU A 65 -6.48 0.17 8.37
N VAL A 66 -6.70 1.33 9.00
CA VAL A 66 -7.20 2.53 8.31
C VAL A 66 -6.19 2.99 7.24
N LEU A 67 -4.90 3.05 7.58
CA LEU A 67 -3.86 3.42 6.63
C LEU A 67 -3.78 2.41 5.47
N ASN A 68 -3.91 1.13 5.76
CA ASN A 68 -3.94 0.08 4.75
C ASN A 68 -5.14 0.23 3.78
N CYS A 69 -6.31 0.66 4.26
CA CYS A 69 -7.44 1.01 3.40
C CYS A 69 -7.10 2.20 2.48
N VAL A 70 -6.39 3.21 2.99
CA VAL A 70 -5.91 4.34 2.17
C VAL A 70 -4.91 3.84 1.12
N HIS A 71 -4.01 2.91 1.46
CA HIS A 71 -3.06 2.34 0.50
C HIS A 71 -3.74 1.54 -0.61
N LEU A 72 -4.74 0.74 -0.26
CA LEU A 72 -5.54 0.01 -1.24
C LEU A 72 -6.25 1.00 -2.19
N LEU A 73 -6.86 2.05 -1.64
CA LEU A 73 -7.51 3.09 -2.43
C LEU A 73 -6.51 3.80 -3.35
N ALA A 74 -5.30 4.08 -2.86
CA ALA A 74 -4.23 4.67 -3.65
C ALA A 74 -3.88 3.81 -4.87
N GLY A 75 -3.71 2.50 -4.67
CA GLY A 75 -3.46 1.54 -5.75
C GLY A 75 -4.60 1.51 -6.78
N VAL A 76 -5.85 1.52 -6.33
CA VAL A 76 -7.03 1.55 -7.21
C VAL A 76 -7.09 2.85 -8.01
N VAL A 77 -6.93 4.01 -7.36
CA VAL A 77 -6.98 5.33 -8.00
C VAL A 77 -5.85 5.47 -9.03
N MET A 78 -4.64 5.04 -8.66
CA MET A 78 -3.48 5.02 -9.58
C MET A 78 -3.74 4.11 -10.78
N PHE A 79 -4.30 2.91 -10.55
CA PHE A 79 -4.61 1.97 -11.62
C PHE A 79 -5.67 2.49 -12.58
N VAL A 80 -6.75 3.10 -12.08
CA VAL A 80 -7.79 3.70 -12.93
C VAL A 80 -7.21 4.87 -13.72
N GLY A 81 -6.40 5.73 -13.09
CA GLY A 81 -5.70 6.81 -13.78
C GLY A 81 -4.79 6.30 -14.90
N PHE A 82 -4.10 5.18 -14.69
CA PHE A 82 -3.29 4.51 -15.71
C PHE A 82 -4.15 3.95 -16.87
N VAL A 83 -5.20 3.18 -16.57
CA VAL A 83 -6.05 2.53 -17.60
C VAL A 83 -6.84 3.55 -18.42
N LYS A 84 -7.27 4.66 -17.81
CA LYS A 84 -8.06 5.71 -18.46
C LYS A 84 -7.20 6.85 -19.03
N ASP A 85 -5.89 6.77 -18.90
CA ASP A 85 -4.94 7.81 -19.30
C ASP A 85 -5.21 9.19 -18.67
N ILE A 86 -5.68 9.20 -17.41
CA ILE A 86 -6.03 10.41 -16.66
C ILE A 86 -4.87 10.78 -15.74
N SER A 87 -4.02 11.71 -16.19
CA SER A 87 -2.76 12.01 -15.50
C SER A 87 -2.93 12.53 -14.07
N TRP A 88 -3.94 13.38 -13.80
CA TRP A 88 -4.16 13.93 -12.45
C TRP A 88 -4.60 12.85 -11.45
N MET A 89 -5.40 11.88 -11.91
CA MET A 89 -5.88 10.76 -11.10
C MET A 89 -4.73 9.79 -10.83
N PHE A 90 -3.89 9.51 -11.84
CA PHE A 90 -2.67 8.74 -11.66
C PHE A 90 -1.74 9.38 -10.62
N LEU A 91 -1.51 10.69 -10.68
CA LEU A 91 -0.71 11.43 -9.70
C LEU A 91 -1.33 11.39 -8.30
N ALA A 92 -2.65 11.56 -8.18
CA ALA A 92 -3.33 11.49 -6.89
C ALA A 92 -3.13 10.12 -6.23
N GLY A 93 -3.29 9.03 -7.00
CA GLY A 93 -2.99 7.68 -6.53
C GLY A 93 -1.53 7.54 -6.10
N LEU A 94 -0.59 7.99 -6.93
CA LEU A 94 0.85 7.95 -6.63
C LEU A 94 1.21 8.65 -5.31
N VAL A 95 0.68 9.86 -5.08
CA VAL A 95 0.89 10.61 -3.83
C VAL A 95 0.27 9.89 -2.64
N LEU A 96 -0.92 9.31 -2.79
CA LEU A 96 -1.52 8.52 -1.71
C LEU A 96 -0.70 7.27 -1.39
N THR A 97 -0.02 6.66 -2.38
CA THR A 97 0.84 5.50 -2.12
C THR A 97 2.05 5.83 -1.25
N SER A 98 2.48 7.10 -1.16
CA SER A 98 3.64 7.51 -0.35
C SER A 98 3.33 7.68 1.14
N ILE A 99 2.08 7.54 1.56
CA ILE A 99 1.68 7.62 2.98
C ILE A 99 1.98 6.30 3.73
N CYS A 100 1.87 5.16 3.03
CA CYS A 100 2.07 3.83 3.61
C CYS A 100 3.47 3.17 3.57
N PRO A 101 4.49 3.62 2.79
CA PRO A 101 5.80 2.96 2.80
C PRO A 101 6.49 3.06 4.17
N TYR A 102 6.10 4.02 5.00
CA TYR A 102 6.67 4.24 6.32
C TYR A 102 6.28 3.17 7.36
N PHE A 103 5.19 2.44 7.15
CA PHE A 103 4.73 1.40 8.08
C PHE A 103 5.18 0.00 7.65
N GLU A 104 5.41 -0.20 6.35
CA GLU A 104 6.04 -1.42 5.81
C GLU A 104 7.56 -1.46 6.02
N PHE A 105 8.17 -0.46 6.69
CA PHE A 105 9.61 -0.34 6.87
C PHE A 105 10.26 -1.56 7.56
N PHE A 106 9.48 -2.33 8.33
CA PHE A 106 9.91 -3.61 8.90
C PHE A 106 10.24 -4.67 7.82
N LEU A 107 9.69 -4.50 6.61
CA LEU A 107 9.94 -5.31 5.44
C LEU A 107 10.76 -4.49 4.42
N LEU A 108 12.08 -4.63 4.51
CA LEU A 108 13.06 -3.98 3.63
C LEU A 108 12.76 -4.19 2.14
N ILE A 109 12.32 -5.39 1.76
CA ILE A 109 12.08 -5.76 0.36
C ILE A 109 10.85 -5.02 -0.24
N PRO A 110 9.64 -5.10 0.34
CA PRO A 110 8.48 -4.30 -0.09
C PRO A 110 8.76 -2.80 -0.18
N THR A 111 9.46 -2.25 0.81
CA THR A 111 9.81 -0.82 0.83
C THR A 111 10.73 -0.46 -0.34
N ALA A 112 11.76 -1.27 -0.61
CA ALA A 112 12.66 -1.04 -1.75
C ALA A 112 11.94 -1.14 -3.10
N ILE A 113 11.04 -2.12 -3.26
CA ILE A 113 10.18 -2.25 -4.44
C ILE A 113 9.32 -0.99 -4.59
N GLN A 114 8.67 -0.55 -3.52
CA GLN A 114 7.81 0.64 -3.54
C GLN A 114 8.56 1.88 -4.01
N ILE A 115 9.78 2.13 -3.49
CA ILE A 115 10.61 3.27 -3.88
C ILE A 115 11.02 3.18 -5.36
N LEU A 116 11.52 2.01 -5.80
CA LEU A 116 11.97 1.82 -7.18
C LEU A 116 10.84 2.06 -8.19
N TYR A 117 9.65 1.53 -7.91
CA TYR A 117 8.51 1.67 -8.81
C TYR A 117 7.80 3.02 -8.70
N THR A 118 7.93 3.72 -7.57
CA THR A 118 7.53 5.14 -7.48
C THR A 118 8.36 5.97 -8.47
N PHE A 119 9.67 5.73 -8.57
CA PHE A 119 10.52 6.43 -9.55
C PHE A 119 10.06 6.17 -11.00
N TYR A 120 9.77 4.91 -11.35
CA TYR A 120 9.23 4.59 -12.68
C TYR A 120 7.87 5.25 -12.94
N SER A 121 7.01 5.30 -11.93
CA SER A 121 5.71 5.96 -12.02
C SER A 121 5.82 7.46 -12.21
N CYS A 122 6.80 8.12 -11.57
CA CYS A 122 7.11 9.53 -11.82
C CYS A 122 7.57 9.78 -13.27
N LEU A 123 8.43 8.91 -13.81
CA LEU A 123 8.86 9.00 -15.21
C LEU A 123 7.67 8.84 -16.17
N TYR A 124 6.79 7.90 -15.88
CA TYR A 124 5.59 7.67 -16.69
C TYR A 124 4.60 8.83 -16.62
N TYR A 125 4.35 9.40 -15.44
CA TYR A 125 3.51 10.59 -15.30
C TYR A 125 4.04 11.78 -16.13
N LYS A 126 5.37 11.97 -16.16
CA LYS A 126 6.01 12.99 -17.01
C LYS A 126 5.75 12.74 -18.50
N GLN A 127 5.71 11.48 -18.92
CA GLN A 127 5.37 11.09 -20.29
C GLN A 127 3.89 11.39 -20.60
N MET A 128 2.94 10.93 -19.77
CA MET A 128 1.51 11.21 -19.93
C MET A 128 1.22 12.72 -20.05
N ARG A 129 1.89 13.54 -19.23
CA ARG A 129 1.73 15.00 -19.25
C ARG A 129 2.29 15.69 -20.50
N ARG A 130 3.18 15.03 -21.25
CA ARG A 130 3.69 15.53 -22.54
C ARG A 130 2.75 15.16 -23.68
N GLU A 131 2.13 13.99 -23.60
CA GLU A 131 1.19 13.48 -24.61
C GLU A 131 -0.18 14.17 -24.51
N ASN A 132 -0.60 14.59 -23.31
CA ASN A 132 -1.85 15.32 -23.05
C ASN A 132 -1.76 16.85 -23.19
N LYS A 133 -0.69 17.38 -23.78
CA LYS A 133 -0.49 18.81 -24.06
C LYS A 133 -0.61 19.08 -25.55
#